data_AF-A0A2X3EJX1-F1
#
_entry.id   AF-A0A2X3EJX1-F1
#
_cell.length_a   1.000
_cell.length_b   1.000
_cell.length_c   1.000
_cell.angle_alpha   90.00
_cell.angle_beta   90.00
_cell.angle_gamma   90.00
#
_symmetry.space_group_name_H-M   'P 1'
#
loop_
_entity.id
_entity.type
_entity.pdbx_description
1 polymer ?
#
loop_
_entity_poly.entity_id
_entity_poly.type
_entity_poly.pdbx_seq_one_letter_code
_entity_poly.pdbx_strand_id
1 'polypeptide(L)'
;MNRIIEINPDEGWVRVEAGVIKDQLNQFLKPYGYFFAPELSTSNRATLGGMINTDASGQGSLVYGKTSDHVLGLRAVLMGGDILDTQAVPVALAETLGNTPSTVGRIYNTVYQRCKAQRDLIIDKFPKLNRFLTGYDLRHVFNDEMSEFDLTRILTGSEGTLAFITEARLDITPPAEGAPSGQRQI
;
A
#
# COMPACT_ATOMS: atom_id res chain seq x y z
N MET A 1 8.61 -12.74 -10.69
CA MET A 1 8.70 -11.57 -9.79
C MET A 1 8.26 -12.00 -8.39
N ASN A 2 9.09 -12.74 -7.66
CA ASN A 2 8.78 -13.30 -6.34
C ASN A 2 9.96 -13.21 -5.35
N ARG A 3 10.86 -12.24 -5.55
CA ARG A 3 12.00 -12.00 -4.68
C ARG A 3 11.62 -11.09 -3.52
N ILE A 4 12.17 -11.37 -2.35
CA ILE A 4 12.27 -10.41 -1.24
C ILE A 4 13.57 -9.65 -1.49
N ILE A 5 13.49 -8.35 -1.73
CA ILE A 5 14.59 -7.53 -2.27
C ILE A 5 15.51 -7.08 -1.13
N GLU A 6 14.93 -6.54 -0.06
CA GLU A 6 15.65 -6.02 1.10
C GLU A 6 14.71 -5.92 2.30
N ILE A 7 15.30 -5.91 3.50
CA ILE A 7 14.61 -5.69 4.78
C ILE A 7 15.42 -4.68 5.58
N ASN A 8 14.71 -3.79 6.28
CA ASN A 8 15.27 -2.91 7.29
C ASN A 8 14.49 -3.09 8.60
N PRO A 9 14.98 -3.94 9.52
CA PRO A 9 14.35 -4.16 10.81
C PRO A 9 14.36 -2.91 11.69
N ASP A 10 15.41 -2.10 11.63
CA ASP A 10 15.57 -0.89 12.46
C ASP A 10 14.51 0.16 12.14
N GLU A 11 14.18 0.32 10.87
CA GLU A 11 13.11 1.21 10.39
C GLU A 11 11.76 0.49 10.22
N GLY A 12 11.69 -0.82 10.47
CA GLY A 12 10.43 -1.58 10.43
C GLY A 12 9.80 -1.71 9.05
N TRP A 13 10.57 -1.97 7.99
CA TRP A 13 10.01 -2.19 6.64
C TRP A 13 10.73 -3.28 5.83
N VAL A 14 10.05 -3.77 4.79
CA VAL A 14 10.57 -4.73 3.81
C VAL A 14 10.21 -4.29 2.39
N ARG A 15 11.10 -4.52 1.41
CA ARG A 15 10.81 -4.33 -0.02
C ARG A 15 10.79 -5.67 -0.75
N VAL A 16 9.75 -5.88 -1.54
CA VAL A 16 9.40 -7.18 -2.13
C VAL A 16 8.89 -7.02 -3.55
N GLU A 17 9.06 -8.03 -4.38
CA GLU A 17 8.39 -8.12 -5.67
C GLU A 17 6.91 -8.52 -5.50
N ALA A 18 6.04 -8.03 -6.38
CA ALA A 18 4.60 -8.19 -6.30
C ALA A 18 4.09 -9.65 -6.27
N GLY A 19 4.86 -10.61 -6.80
CA GLY A 19 4.48 -12.04 -6.79
C GLY A 19 4.94 -12.82 -5.57
N VAL A 20 5.59 -12.19 -4.58
CA VAL A 20 5.85 -12.84 -3.28
C VAL A 20 4.51 -13.24 -2.64
N ILE A 21 4.43 -14.45 -2.10
CA ILE A 21 3.26 -14.95 -1.37
C ILE A 21 3.34 -14.50 0.09
N LYS A 22 2.22 -14.10 0.71
CA LYS A 22 2.17 -13.63 2.12
C LYS A 22 2.88 -14.58 3.07
N ASP A 23 2.56 -15.88 3.03
CA ASP A 23 3.16 -16.84 3.96
C ASP A 23 4.68 -17.00 3.73
N GLN A 24 5.16 -16.85 2.49
CA GLN A 24 6.59 -16.86 2.19
C GLN A 24 7.28 -15.63 2.79
N LEU A 25 6.65 -14.46 2.71
CA LEU A 25 7.15 -13.26 3.36
C LEU A 25 7.20 -13.44 4.89
N ASN A 26 6.13 -13.92 5.52
CA ASN A 26 6.11 -14.10 6.97
C ASN A 26 7.09 -15.18 7.45
N GLN A 27 7.31 -16.23 6.65
CA GLN A 27 8.37 -17.20 6.93
C GLN A 27 9.76 -16.56 6.88
N PHE A 28 10.01 -15.67 5.91
CA PHE A 28 11.26 -14.94 5.78
C PHE A 28 11.48 -13.92 6.91
N LEU A 29 10.43 -13.24 7.38
CA LEU A 29 10.51 -12.21 8.43
C LEU A 29 10.70 -12.80 9.84
N LYS A 30 10.29 -14.06 10.05
CA LYS A 30 10.33 -14.73 11.37
C LYS A 30 11.68 -14.65 12.10
N PRO A 31 12.85 -14.90 11.47
CA PRO A 31 14.15 -14.79 12.13
C PRO A 31 14.50 -13.37 12.59
N TYR A 32 13.89 -12.35 11.97
CA TYR A 32 14.07 -10.94 12.33
C TYR A 32 13.11 -10.50 13.45
N GLY A 33 12.17 -11.36 13.87
CA GLY A 33 11.19 -11.01 14.89
C GLY A 33 10.06 -10.12 14.37
N TYR A 34 9.74 -10.19 13.08
CA TYR A 34 8.66 -9.41 12.48
C TYR A 34 7.71 -10.30 11.65
N PHE A 35 6.55 -9.75 11.31
CA PHE A 35 5.61 -10.30 10.34
C PHE A 35 4.90 -9.17 9.57
N PHE A 36 4.39 -9.47 8.38
CA PHE A 36 3.47 -8.62 7.66
C PHE A 36 2.04 -8.92 8.13
N ALA A 37 1.38 -7.91 8.68
CA ALA A 37 0.19 -8.08 9.51
C ALA A 37 -1.16 -8.31 8.80
N PRO A 38 -1.42 -7.80 7.58
CA PRO A 38 -2.67 -8.04 6.88
C PRO A 38 -3.02 -9.52 6.74
N GLU A 39 -4.12 -9.94 7.36
CA GLU A 39 -4.51 -11.35 7.42
C GLU A 39 -5.58 -11.73 6.38
N LEU A 40 -5.53 -12.95 5.84
CA LEU A 40 -6.53 -13.47 4.88
C LEU A 40 -6.50 -15.00 4.80
N SER A 41 -7.67 -15.60 4.56
CA SER A 41 -7.84 -17.07 4.52
C SER A 41 -7.10 -17.79 3.39
N THR A 42 -6.62 -17.06 2.39
CA THR A 42 -5.88 -17.59 1.23
C THR A 42 -4.40 -17.22 1.25
N SER A 43 -3.84 -16.91 2.44
CA SER A 43 -2.47 -16.43 2.63
C SER A 43 -1.37 -17.29 1.99
N ASN A 44 -1.60 -18.61 1.89
CA ASN A 44 -0.67 -19.57 1.31
C ASN A 44 -0.51 -19.50 -0.22
N ARG A 45 -1.34 -18.71 -0.91
CA ARG A 45 -1.30 -18.53 -2.37
C ARG A 45 -1.52 -17.09 -2.82
N ALA A 46 -1.98 -16.22 -1.93
CA ALA A 46 -2.17 -14.81 -2.22
C ALA A 46 -0.82 -14.10 -2.40
N THR A 47 -0.64 -13.51 -3.57
CA THR A 47 0.51 -12.67 -3.87
C THR A 47 0.30 -11.28 -3.27
N LEU A 48 1.37 -10.61 -2.87
CA LEU A 48 1.31 -9.26 -2.31
C LEU A 48 0.73 -8.25 -3.32
N GLY A 49 1.07 -8.37 -4.60
CA GLY A 49 0.49 -7.56 -5.67
C GLY A 49 -1.01 -7.80 -5.84
N GLY A 50 -1.49 -9.03 -5.65
CA GLY A 50 -2.92 -9.33 -5.63
C GLY A 50 -3.59 -8.67 -4.44
N MET A 51 -3.01 -8.83 -3.24
CA MET A 51 -3.52 -8.19 -2.02
C MET A 51 -3.61 -6.68 -2.13
N ILE A 52 -2.58 -6.03 -2.70
CA ILE A 52 -2.54 -4.58 -2.92
C ILE A 52 -3.63 -4.14 -3.91
N ASN A 53 -3.78 -4.84 -5.04
CA ASN A 53 -4.77 -4.50 -6.06
C ASN A 53 -6.22 -4.66 -5.57
N THR A 54 -6.47 -5.56 -4.62
CA THR A 54 -7.81 -5.76 -4.05
C THR A 54 -7.99 -5.10 -2.68
N ASP A 55 -7.00 -4.32 -2.22
CA ASP A 55 -6.92 -3.76 -0.86
C ASP A 55 -7.36 -4.78 0.22
N ALA A 56 -6.73 -5.95 0.19
CA ALA A 56 -7.22 -7.12 0.92
C ALA A 56 -7.34 -6.86 2.43
N SER A 57 -8.45 -7.36 3.01
CA SER A 57 -8.75 -7.31 4.43
C SER A 57 -9.41 -8.61 4.91
N GLY A 58 -8.91 -9.21 5.98
CA GLY A 58 -9.47 -10.43 6.59
C GLY A 58 -10.02 -10.22 8.00
N GLN A 59 -10.20 -11.32 8.75
CA GLN A 59 -10.76 -11.28 10.10
C GLN A 59 -9.92 -10.46 11.08
N GLY A 60 -8.60 -10.39 10.87
CA GLY A 60 -7.68 -9.59 11.67
C GLY A 60 -7.71 -8.08 11.38
N SER A 61 -8.49 -7.60 10.41
CA SER A 61 -8.42 -6.20 9.97
C SER A 61 -8.91 -5.18 11.00
N LEU A 62 -9.66 -5.60 12.03
CA LEU A 62 -10.03 -4.73 13.14
C LEU A 62 -8.84 -4.41 14.06
N VAL A 63 -7.82 -5.28 14.08
CA VAL A 63 -6.63 -5.12 14.91
C VAL A 63 -5.48 -4.54 14.10
N TYR A 64 -5.27 -5.08 12.90
CA TYR A 64 -4.10 -4.74 12.09
C TYR A 64 -4.41 -3.80 10.93
N GLY A 65 -5.67 -3.63 10.53
CA GLY A 65 -6.02 -2.81 9.36
C GLY A 65 -6.05 -3.62 8.05
N LYS A 66 -6.12 -2.90 6.94
CA LYS A 66 -6.20 -3.43 5.57
C LYS A 66 -4.84 -3.32 4.86
N THR A 67 -4.66 -4.03 3.76
CA THR A 67 -3.36 -4.07 3.05
C THR A 67 -2.81 -2.68 2.76
N SER A 68 -3.63 -1.73 2.29
CA SER A 68 -3.17 -0.36 2.01
C SER A 68 -2.65 0.42 3.21
N ASP A 69 -3.05 0.08 4.44
CA ASP A 69 -2.51 0.72 5.65
C ASP A 69 -1.04 0.35 5.90
N HIS A 70 -0.60 -0.74 5.28
CA HIS A 70 0.73 -1.32 5.40
C HIS A 70 1.62 -1.10 4.17
N VAL A 71 1.11 -0.42 3.14
CA VAL A 71 1.89 -0.10 1.94
C VAL A 71 2.52 1.28 2.12
N LEU A 72 3.84 1.32 2.26
CA LEU A 72 4.61 2.56 2.38
C LEU A 72 4.90 3.20 1.00
N GLY A 73 4.92 2.38 -0.03
CA GLY A 73 5.16 2.83 -1.40
C GLY A 73 5.16 1.68 -2.40
N LEU A 74 4.97 2.01 -3.67
CA LEU A 74 4.90 1.04 -4.76
C LEU A 74 5.82 1.46 -5.90
N ARG A 75 6.39 0.46 -6.57
CA ARG A 75 6.86 0.60 -7.93
C ARG A 75 5.84 0.00 -8.87
N ALA A 76 5.50 0.72 -9.93
CA ALA A 76 4.61 0.24 -10.97
C ALA A 76 5.11 0.61 -12.36
N VAL A 77 4.72 -0.18 -13.35
CA VAL A 77 4.93 0.09 -14.77
C VAL A 77 3.63 0.64 -15.34
N LEU A 78 3.69 1.84 -15.92
CA LEU A 78 2.56 2.50 -16.55
C LEU A 78 2.34 1.98 -17.99
N MET A 79 1.16 2.26 -18.52
CA MET A 79 0.92 2.14 -19.96
C MET A 79 1.92 3.01 -20.71
N GLY A 80 2.72 2.39 -21.59
CA GLY A 80 3.84 3.04 -22.28
C GLY A 80 5.22 2.66 -21.74
N GLY A 81 5.30 1.95 -20.60
CA GLY A 81 6.55 1.42 -20.05
C GLY A 81 7.27 2.34 -19.05
N ASP A 82 6.75 3.55 -18.82
CA ASP A 82 7.27 4.47 -17.82
C ASP A 82 7.18 3.83 -16.42
N ILE A 83 8.23 4.02 -15.60
CA ILE A 83 8.25 3.59 -14.21
C ILE A 83 7.64 4.68 -13.32
N LEU A 84 6.72 4.29 -12.45
CA LEU A 84 6.14 5.12 -11.42
C LEU A 84 6.54 4.56 -10.05
N ASP A 85 7.30 5.34 -9.29
CA ASP A 85 7.56 5.10 -7.87
C ASP A 85 6.64 6.02 -7.05
N THR A 86 5.86 5.45 -6.13
CA THR A 86 4.93 6.18 -5.26
C THR A 86 5.29 5.99 -3.79
N GLN A 87 4.99 7.01 -3.00
CA GLN A 87 5.01 7.02 -1.54
C GLN A 87 4.27 8.27 -1.05
N ALA A 88 3.96 8.32 0.25
CA ALA A 88 3.52 9.55 0.88
C ALA A 88 4.62 10.63 0.81
N VAL A 89 4.25 11.84 0.43
CA VAL A 89 5.15 12.99 0.33
C VAL A 89 4.49 14.26 0.86
N PRO A 90 5.27 15.26 1.33
CA PRO A 90 4.72 16.57 1.65
C PRO A 90 4.02 17.20 0.43
N VAL A 91 2.93 17.92 0.66
CA VAL A 91 2.12 18.55 -0.40
C VAL A 91 2.96 19.43 -1.35
N ALA A 92 3.91 20.20 -0.81
CA ALA A 92 4.78 21.04 -1.64
C ALA A 92 5.65 20.23 -2.63
N LEU A 93 6.08 19.03 -2.22
CA LEU A 93 6.82 18.12 -3.11
C LEU A 93 5.89 17.53 -4.16
N ALA A 94 4.67 17.13 -3.79
CA ALA A 94 3.67 16.64 -4.75
C ALA A 94 3.35 17.67 -5.84
N GLU A 95 3.22 18.96 -5.49
CA GLU A 95 3.02 20.04 -6.46
C GLU A 95 4.23 20.17 -7.41
N THR A 96 5.44 20.10 -6.88
CA THR A 96 6.68 20.14 -7.67
C THR A 96 6.76 18.98 -8.66
N LEU A 97 6.48 17.76 -8.19
CA LEU A 97 6.42 16.56 -9.04
C LEU A 97 5.34 16.72 -10.12
N GLY A 98 4.17 17.24 -9.76
CA GLY A 98 3.06 17.48 -10.69
C GLY A 98 3.37 18.50 -11.80
N ASN A 99 4.29 19.43 -11.57
CA ASN A 99 4.70 20.44 -12.55
C ASN A 99 5.79 19.94 -13.51
N THR A 100 6.32 18.74 -13.30
CA THR A 100 7.33 18.15 -14.18
C THR A 100 6.68 17.73 -15.51
N PRO A 101 7.23 18.11 -16.69
CA PRO A 101 6.64 17.80 -17.99
C PRO A 101 6.90 16.34 -18.41
N SER A 102 6.34 15.39 -17.65
CA SER A 102 6.47 13.95 -17.86
C SER A 102 5.12 13.24 -17.68
N THR A 103 5.02 11.96 -18.04
CA THR A 103 3.83 11.14 -17.78
C THR A 103 3.52 11.08 -16.29
N VAL A 104 4.54 10.84 -15.46
CA VAL A 104 4.42 10.81 -14.00
C VAL A 104 3.94 12.16 -13.46
N GLY A 105 4.50 13.28 -13.94
CA GLY A 105 4.06 14.61 -13.52
C GLY A 105 2.61 14.89 -13.87
N ARG A 106 2.15 14.49 -15.07
CA ARG A 106 0.72 14.59 -15.45
C ARG A 106 -0.18 13.78 -14.52
N ILE A 107 0.23 12.58 -14.09
CA ILE A 107 -0.53 11.74 -13.16
C ILE A 107 -0.61 12.42 -11.78
N TYR A 108 0.53 12.83 -11.23
CA TYR A 108 0.59 13.58 -9.96
C TYR A 108 -0.34 14.79 -10.00
N ASN A 109 -0.19 15.64 -11.02
CA ASN A 109 -1.02 16.84 -11.18
C ASN A 109 -2.51 16.52 -11.26
N THR A 110 -2.89 15.54 -12.09
CA THR A 110 -4.29 15.17 -12.28
C THR A 110 -4.92 14.71 -10.97
N VAL A 111 -4.28 13.77 -10.26
CA VAL A 111 -4.80 13.20 -9.02
C VAL A 111 -4.83 14.26 -7.92
N TYR A 112 -3.75 15.03 -7.79
CA TYR A 112 -3.64 16.13 -6.83
C TYR A 112 -4.77 17.16 -7.02
N GLN A 113 -4.92 17.70 -8.23
CA GLN A 113 -5.91 18.74 -8.51
C GLN A 113 -7.34 18.23 -8.33
N ARG A 114 -7.64 17.00 -8.77
CA ARG A 114 -8.99 16.43 -8.63
C ARG A 114 -9.34 16.15 -7.17
N CYS A 115 -8.45 15.52 -6.39
CA CYS A 115 -8.72 15.21 -5.00
C CYS A 115 -8.76 16.46 -4.12
N LYS A 116 -7.93 17.47 -4.42
CA LYS A 116 -7.95 18.76 -3.72
C LYS A 116 -9.21 19.55 -4.02
N ALA A 117 -9.58 19.69 -5.30
CA ALA A 117 -10.76 20.45 -5.72
C ALA A 117 -12.09 19.81 -5.29
N GLN A 118 -12.11 18.49 -5.09
CA GLN A 118 -13.32 17.74 -4.70
C GLN A 118 -13.25 17.22 -3.26
N ARG A 119 -12.35 17.76 -2.41
CA ARG A 119 -12.08 17.21 -1.07
C ARG A 119 -13.36 17.07 -0.23
N ASP A 120 -14.17 18.12 -0.16
CA ASP A 120 -15.40 18.12 0.63
C ASP A 120 -16.40 17.08 0.12
N LEU A 121 -16.54 16.95 -1.20
CA LEU A 121 -17.39 15.94 -1.82
C LEU A 121 -16.88 14.52 -1.55
N ILE A 122 -15.56 14.31 -1.62
CA ILE A 122 -14.94 13.02 -1.32
C ILE A 122 -15.21 12.64 0.14
N ILE A 123 -15.03 13.56 1.09
CA ILE A 123 -15.28 13.30 2.52
C ILE A 123 -16.78 13.02 2.77
N ASP A 124 -17.68 13.76 2.12
CA ASP A 124 -19.14 13.59 2.29
C ASP A 124 -19.64 12.26 1.69
N LYS A 125 -19.11 11.86 0.53
CA LYS A 125 -19.62 10.71 -0.23
C LYS A 125 -18.93 9.40 0.09
N PHE A 126 -17.66 9.40 0.46
CA PHE A 126 -16.98 8.16 0.80
C PHE A 126 -17.47 7.67 2.17
N PRO A 127 -18.04 6.46 2.25
CA PRO A 127 -18.52 5.93 3.51
C PRO A 127 -17.35 5.68 4.47
N LYS A 128 -17.58 5.91 5.76
CA LYS A 128 -16.63 5.54 6.84
C LYS A 128 -16.68 4.04 7.03
N LEU A 129 -16.00 3.30 6.15
CA LEU A 129 -15.92 1.85 6.19
C LEU A 129 -14.62 1.39 6.82
N ASN A 130 -14.73 0.39 7.69
CA ASN A 130 -13.57 -0.32 8.23
C ASN A 130 -13.01 -1.36 7.23
N ARG A 131 -13.69 -1.55 6.09
CA ARG A 131 -13.31 -2.44 4.99
C ARG A 131 -13.69 -1.76 3.68
N PHE A 132 -12.70 -1.40 2.87
CA PHE A 132 -12.99 -0.88 1.54
C PHE A 132 -13.40 -2.03 0.63
N LEU A 133 -14.53 -1.85 -0.06
CA LEU A 133 -14.78 -2.58 -1.30
C LEU A 133 -13.99 -1.86 -2.39
N THR A 134 -13.29 -2.62 -3.19
CA THR A 134 -12.33 -2.23 -4.23
C THR A 134 -12.69 -0.97 -5.04
N GLY A 135 -11.66 -0.29 -5.52
CA GLY A 135 -11.77 1.00 -6.19
C GLY A 135 -10.62 1.94 -5.82
N TYR A 136 -10.70 3.18 -6.26
CA TYR A 136 -9.65 4.18 -6.01
C TYR A 136 -9.87 4.86 -4.65
N ASP A 137 -8.90 4.76 -3.76
CA ASP A 137 -8.96 5.38 -2.42
C ASP A 137 -8.68 6.89 -2.47
N LEU A 138 -9.61 7.64 -3.09
CA LEU A 138 -9.51 9.10 -3.23
C LEU A 138 -9.53 9.82 -1.88
N ARG A 139 -10.12 9.20 -0.85
CA ARG A 139 -10.24 9.76 0.50
C ARG A 139 -8.88 9.84 1.19
N HIS A 140 -7.99 8.87 0.99
CA HIS A 140 -6.70 8.84 1.66
C HIS A 140 -5.54 9.39 0.81
N VAL A 141 -5.79 9.81 -0.44
CA VAL A 141 -4.80 10.53 -1.25
C VAL A 141 -4.23 11.75 -0.53
N PHE A 142 -5.06 12.46 0.24
CA PHE A 142 -4.60 13.46 1.21
C PHE A 142 -4.92 12.98 2.62
N ASN A 143 -3.99 13.21 3.55
CA ASN A 143 -4.26 13.07 4.97
C ASN A 143 -5.28 14.12 5.44
N ASP A 144 -5.73 14.01 6.69
CA ASP A 144 -6.81 14.84 7.21
C ASP A 144 -6.38 16.30 7.39
N GLU A 145 -5.10 16.51 7.72
CA GLU A 145 -4.47 17.82 7.86
C GLU A 145 -4.15 18.48 6.50
N MET A 146 -4.33 17.76 5.38
CA MET A 146 -3.95 18.21 4.03
C MET A 146 -2.47 18.63 3.91
N SER A 147 -1.61 18.03 4.74
CA SER A 147 -0.16 18.28 4.76
C SER A 147 0.64 17.27 3.94
N GLU A 148 0.09 16.07 3.74
CA GLU A 148 0.69 14.98 2.97
C GLU A 148 -0.20 14.54 1.83
N PHE A 149 0.44 14.14 0.73
CA PHE A 149 -0.17 13.57 -0.45
C PHE A 149 0.45 12.21 -0.73
N ASP A 150 -0.39 11.19 -0.90
CA ASP A 150 0.05 9.82 -1.16
C ASP A 150 -0.60 9.26 -2.43
N LEU A 151 0.18 9.21 -3.51
CA LEU A 151 -0.26 8.65 -4.78
C LEU A 151 -0.42 7.13 -4.72
N THR A 152 0.19 6.47 -3.74
CA THR A 152 0.08 5.00 -3.54
C THR A 152 -1.38 4.60 -3.35
N ARG A 153 -2.18 5.46 -2.70
CA ARG A 153 -3.58 5.19 -2.35
C ARG A 153 -4.49 4.97 -3.56
N ILE A 154 -4.21 5.58 -4.71
CA ILE A 154 -5.01 5.32 -5.91
C ILE A 154 -4.69 3.96 -6.56
N LEU A 155 -3.51 3.39 -6.30
CA LEU A 155 -3.09 2.10 -6.84
C LEU A 155 -3.58 0.94 -5.95
N THR A 156 -3.61 1.14 -4.65
CA THR A 156 -4.21 0.19 -3.71
C THR A 156 -5.71 0.09 -3.95
N GLY A 157 -6.23 -1.10 -4.25
CA GLY A 157 -7.64 -1.30 -4.60
C GLY A 157 -7.99 -1.05 -6.07
N SER A 158 -7.01 -0.68 -6.92
CA SER A 158 -7.25 -0.36 -8.34
C SER A 158 -7.57 -1.57 -9.23
N GLU A 159 -7.48 -2.80 -8.71
CA GLU A 159 -7.72 -4.04 -9.46
C GLU A 159 -6.90 -4.14 -10.77
N GLY A 160 -5.69 -3.56 -10.80
CA GLY A 160 -4.80 -3.60 -11.96
C GLY A 160 -5.22 -2.72 -13.13
N THR A 161 -6.17 -1.81 -12.94
CA THR A 161 -6.72 -0.97 -14.02
C THR A 161 -5.84 0.24 -14.38
N LEU A 162 -4.92 0.64 -13.49
CA LEU A 162 -4.12 1.87 -13.64
C LEU A 162 -2.66 1.60 -14.03
N ALA A 163 -2.04 0.56 -13.47
CA ALA A 163 -0.63 0.25 -13.67
C ALA A 163 -0.33 -1.21 -13.28
N PHE A 164 0.81 -1.72 -13.74
CA PHE A 164 1.29 -3.04 -13.34
C PHE A 164 2.25 -2.90 -12.14
N ILE A 165 1.80 -3.27 -10.95
CA ILE A 165 2.61 -3.19 -9.72
C ILE A 165 3.71 -4.25 -9.77
N THR A 166 4.96 -3.83 -9.56
CA THR A 166 6.15 -4.67 -9.66
C THR A 166 6.86 -4.88 -8.33
N GLU A 167 6.97 -3.83 -7.52
CA GLU A 167 7.57 -3.89 -6.18
C GLU A 167 6.69 -3.14 -5.18
N ALA A 168 6.76 -3.57 -3.92
CA ALA A 168 6.12 -2.88 -2.81
C ALA A 168 7.12 -2.70 -1.67
N ARG A 169 7.11 -1.52 -1.06
CA ARG A 169 7.70 -1.29 0.26
C ARG A 169 6.57 -1.37 1.28
N LEU A 170 6.70 -2.28 2.23
CA LEU A 170 5.68 -2.62 3.22
C LEU A 170 6.24 -2.37 4.62
N ASP A 171 5.41 -1.89 5.53
CA ASP A 171 5.77 -1.92 6.95
C ASP A 171 5.74 -3.37 7.46
N ILE A 172 6.43 -3.62 8.57
CA ILE A 172 6.44 -4.91 9.24
C ILE A 172 6.22 -4.73 10.74
N THR A 173 5.44 -5.62 11.33
CA THR A 173 4.96 -5.51 12.71
C THR A 173 5.75 -6.47 13.61
N PRO A 174 6.22 -6.02 14.78
CA PRO A 174 6.77 -6.92 15.79
C PRO A 174 5.64 -7.72 16.45
N PRO A 175 5.87 -8.98 16.89
CA PRO A 175 4.88 -9.71 17.66
C PRO A 175 4.56 -8.99 18.96
N ALA A 176 3.30 -9.04 19.40
CA ALA A 176 2.90 -8.50 20.69
C ALA A 176 3.74 -9.12 21.82
N GLU A 177 4.22 -8.30 22.75
CA GLU A 177 4.99 -8.77 23.92
C GLU A 177 4.18 -9.82 24.70
N GLY A 178 4.77 -11.01 24.90
CA GLY A 178 4.17 -12.10 25.69
C GLY A 178 3.45 -13.21 24.91
N ALA A 179 3.45 -13.19 23.57
CA ALA A 179 2.91 -14.30 22.80
C ALA A 179 3.82 -15.55 22.91
N PRO A 180 3.34 -16.70 23.42
CA PRO A 180 4.17 -17.89 23.58
C PRO A 180 4.64 -18.40 22.21
N SER A 181 5.95 -18.68 22.13
CA SER A 181 6.64 -19.28 20.98
C SER A 181 6.06 -20.66 20.65
N GLY A 182 4.95 -20.71 19.94
CA GLY A 182 4.27 -21.97 19.63
C GLY A 182 2.81 -21.88 19.24
N GLN A 183 2.14 -20.75 19.47
CA GLN A 183 0.84 -20.55 18.83
C GLN A 183 1.05 -20.22 17.36
N ARG A 184 0.55 -21.11 16.48
CA ARG A 184 0.20 -20.73 15.12
C ARG A 184 -0.67 -19.49 15.26
N GLN A 185 -0.10 -18.33 14.95
CA GLN A 185 -0.89 -17.21 14.48
C GLN A 185 -1.51 -17.72 13.19
N ILE A 186 -2.82 -17.93 13.28
CA ILE A 186 -3.68 -18.61 12.32
C ILE A 186 -3.99 -17.66 11.18
#